data_AF-A0A4Q3EN16-F1
#
_entry.id   AF-A0A4Q3EN16-F1
#
_cell.length_a   1.000
_cell.length_b   1.000
_cell.length_c   1.000
_cell.angle_alpha   90.00
_cell.angle_beta   90.00
_cell.angle_gamma   90.00
#
_symmetry.space_group_name_H-M   'P 1'
#
loop_
_entity.id
_entity.type
_entity.pdbx_description
1 polymer ?
#
loop_
_entity_poly.entity_id
_entity_poly.type
_entity_poly.pdbx_seq_one_letter_code
_entity_poly.pdbx_strand_id
1 'polypeptide(L)'
;IFMIEKRMLPKEVVSSSLLILAGGVWYTLVSLTFFRIRPYRAAQQALGECISEVAEYLRLKANFYAEKTNIDENYKSLVSQQIAVSQHQDAVRELLFKSRKIIKESTHAGRILILTFVDLVDLFDQITYTHYDYETLRKTYLQTGVLEEISELINKMAHELDLVGFSVQSNKKYKRSISHTAELENIKTHIDQIAAADPKKSTLFLKKILVNIRNINQRLMDMASYTSAPHISQKTPQNLEFARFISHQNYAPRLFLENLSFKSASFKHALRVAIVCGIGFILAKTVVTGHHSYWVLLTIIVILKPGFSFTKQRNSQRLIGTVVGGLIGFLILFFIPDKTVLFFIMLILMLFTYSFLRLNYVVSVIFMTPFVLIAFNFLGVEFIHTVEERVLDTFIGSALAFGSAFVIFPNWESDQLNESLSKVILSNQNYLKTVTERLNGLPLNMVEYKLARKDVYVESGNLSAAFERMISEPKSKQKHTQDIHKFVVLNHMLSSAIAAIAANLPDKNSISLPVQLKLARHAEIILKETSKKLNILTAVSTGETGVETPNNQQNLNVNNT
;
A
#
# COMPACT_ATOMS: atom_id res chain seq x y z
N ILE A 1 0.05 -33.63 -5.44
CA ILE A 1 0.83 -32.55 -6.11
C ILE A 1 2.32 -32.88 -6.14
N PHE A 2 2.91 -33.42 -5.06
CA PHE A 2 4.35 -33.74 -4.96
C PHE A 2 4.79 -35.13 -5.48
N MET A 3 4.08 -35.74 -6.45
CA MET A 3 4.45 -37.05 -7.00
C MET A 3 4.17 -37.11 -8.49
N ILE A 4 4.91 -36.33 -9.29
CA ILE A 4 4.86 -36.48 -10.76
C ILE A 4 5.45 -37.85 -11.18
N GLU A 5 6.26 -38.47 -10.33
CA GLU A 5 7.09 -39.61 -10.73
C GLU A 5 6.60 -40.97 -10.21
N LYS A 6 5.88 -41.03 -9.07
CA LYS A 6 5.30 -42.30 -8.61
C LYS A 6 3.98 -42.54 -9.34
N ARG A 7 3.97 -43.48 -10.29
CA ARG A 7 2.74 -43.96 -10.94
C ARG A 7 1.80 -44.50 -9.84
N MET A 8 0.81 -43.71 -9.44
CA MET A 8 -0.23 -44.17 -8.53
C MET A 8 -1.10 -45.17 -9.27
N LEU A 9 -1.38 -46.31 -8.63
CA LEU A 9 -2.36 -47.25 -9.17
C LEU A 9 -3.74 -46.57 -9.14
N PRO A 10 -4.64 -46.81 -10.11
CA PRO A 10 -5.97 -46.17 -10.14
C PRO A 10 -6.76 -46.30 -8.84
N LYS A 11 -6.54 -47.39 -8.08
CA LYS A 11 -7.16 -47.66 -6.78
C LYS A 11 -6.66 -46.73 -5.66
N GLU A 12 -5.42 -46.26 -5.74
CA GLU A 12 -4.79 -45.38 -4.73
C GLU A 12 -5.19 -43.90 -4.90
N VAL A 13 -5.63 -43.52 -6.11
CA VAL A 13 -6.03 -42.14 -6.43
C VAL A 13 -7.21 -41.69 -5.57
N VAL A 14 -8.21 -42.55 -5.41
CA VAL A 14 -9.41 -42.23 -4.62
C VAL A 14 -9.05 -42.05 -3.15
N SER A 15 -8.29 -42.99 -2.58
CA SER A 15 -7.83 -42.91 -1.19
C SER A 15 -6.99 -41.65 -0.93
N SER A 16 -6.02 -41.36 -1.80
CA SER A 16 -5.19 -40.16 -1.68
C SER A 16 -5.99 -38.86 -1.81
N SER A 17 -6.97 -38.82 -2.72
CA SER A 17 -7.87 -37.67 -2.89
C SER A 17 -8.75 -37.45 -1.66
N LEU A 18 -9.27 -38.53 -1.06
CA LEU A 18 -10.05 -38.47 0.19
C LEU A 18 -9.19 -37.99 1.36
N LEU A 19 -7.93 -38.41 1.46
CA LEU A 19 -7.00 -37.92 2.48
C LEU A 19 -6.72 -36.42 2.33
N ILE A 20 -6.53 -35.94 1.10
CA ILE A 20 -6.38 -34.51 0.81
C ILE A 20 -7.64 -33.74 1.20
N LEU A 21 -8.82 -34.26 0.85
CA LEU A 21 -10.10 -33.66 1.23
C LEU A 21 -10.27 -33.60 2.75
N ALA A 22 -9.97 -34.70 3.45
CA ALA A 22 -10.03 -34.78 4.91
C ALA A 22 -9.10 -33.76 5.57
N GLY A 23 -7.87 -33.62 5.07
CA GLY A 23 -6.93 -32.58 5.52
C GLY A 23 -7.47 -31.16 5.28
N GLY A 24 -8.09 -30.91 4.13
CA GLY A 24 -8.73 -29.63 3.81
C GLY A 24 -9.91 -29.30 4.74
N VAL A 25 -10.77 -30.29 5.02
CA VAL A 25 -11.89 -30.15 5.98
C VAL A 25 -11.36 -29.89 7.38
N TRP A 26 -10.36 -30.65 7.83
CA TRP A 26 -9.72 -30.46 9.12
C TRP A 26 -9.16 -29.04 9.27
N TYR A 27 -8.37 -28.56 8.30
CA TYR A 27 -7.85 -27.20 8.32
C TYR A 27 -8.97 -26.16 8.35
N THR A 28 -10.05 -26.37 7.59
CA THR A 28 -11.21 -25.46 7.57
C THR A 28 -11.88 -25.40 8.94
N LEU A 29 -12.10 -26.53 9.60
CA LEU A 29 -12.67 -26.60 10.95
C LEU A 29 -11.78 -25.88 11.97
N VAL A 30 -10.47 -26.12 11.95
CA VAL A 30 -9.49 -25.44 12.80
C VAL A 30 -9.54 -23.93 12.56
N SER A 31 -9.49 -23.50 11.30
CA SER A 31 -9.53 -22.08 10.90
C SER A 31 -10.82 -21.38 11.37
N LEU A 32 -11.99 -22.00 11.14
CA LEU A 32 -13.28 -21.46 11.60
C LEU A 32 -13.37 -21.38 13.13
N THR A 33 -12.81 -22.37 13.83
CA THR A 33 -12.75 -22.37 15.30
C THR A 33 -11.88 -21.22 15.81
N PHE A 34 -10.67 -21.04 15.26
CA PHE A 34 -9.80 -19.91 15.59
C PHE A 34 -10.46 -18.55 15.30
N PHE A 35 -11.14 -18.43 14.15
CA PHE A 35 -11.87 -17.21 13.79
C PHE A 35 -13.01 -16.93 14.78
N ARG A 36 -13.67 -17.96 15.31
CA ARG A 36 -14.72 -17.80 16.33
C ARG A 36 -14.17 -17.35 17.68
N ILE A 37 -12.97 -17.82 18.06
CA ILE A 37 -12.30 -17.45 19.33
C ILE A 37 -11.77 -16.01 19.28
N ARG A 38 -11.18 -15.58 18.15
CA ARG A 38 -10.60 -14.23 17.99
C ARG A 38 -11.09 -13.52 16.71
N PRO A 39 -12.37 -13.15 16.63
CA PRO A 39 -13.00 -12.63 15.39
C PRO A 39 -12.41 -11.28 14.93
N TYR A 40 -11.86 -10.49 15.85
CA TYR A 40 -11.30 -9.17 15.53
C TYR A 40 -9.80 -9.18 15.25
N ARG A 41 -9.12 -10.33 15.35
CA ARG A 41 -7.65 -10.37 15.31
C ARG A 41 -7.06 -9.86 14.00
N ALA A 42 -7.66 -10.24 12.88
CA ALA A 42 -7.23 -9.77 11.56
C ALA A 42 -7.38 -8.25 11.42
N ALA A 43 -8.52 -7.70 11.88
CA ALA A 43 -8.77 -6.26 11.85
C ALA A 43 -7.85 -5.48 12.80
N GLN A 44 -7.57 -6.01 14.00
CA GLN A 44 -6.63 -5.43 14.97
C GLN A 44 -5.21 -5.38 14.41
N GLN A 45 -4.77 -6.46 13.77
CA GLN A 45 -3.45 -6.52 13.16
C GLN A 45 -3.34 -5.50 12.01
N ALA A 46 -4.28 -5.52 11.07
CA ALA A 46 -4.27 -4.60 9.94
C ALA A 46 -4.36 -3.13 10.39
N LEU A 47 -5.20 -2.82 11.39
CA LEU A 47 -5.32 -1.46 11.91
C LEU A 47 -4.05 -1.01 12.61
N GLY A 48 -3.44 -1.88 13.43
CA GLY A 48 -2.18 -1.54 14.09
C GLY A 48 -1.01 -1.37 13.13
N GLU A 49 -0.92 -2.20 12.09
CA GLU A 49 0.03 -2.02 10.97
C GLU A 49 -0.22 -0.67 10.27
N CYS A 50 -1.49 -0.35 9.94
CA CYS A 50 -1.85 0.94 9.35
C CYS A 50 -1.48 2.14 10.23
N ILE A 51 -1.63 2.04 11.55
CA ILE A 51 -1.22 3.09 12.50
C ILE A 51 0.30 3.31 12.43
N SER A 52 1.07 2.22 12.35
CA SER A 52 2.53 2.27 12.27
C SER A 52 3.00 2.92 10.95
N GLU A 53 2.31 2.66 9.83
CA GLU A 53 2.60 3.31 8.54
C GLU A 53 2.32 4.82 8.58
N VAL A 54 1.28 5.26 9.30
CA VAL A 54 0.99 6.70 9.50
C VAL A 54 2.02 7.34 10.44
N ALA A 55 2.51 6.61 11.44
CA ALA A 55 3.60 7.06 12.30
C ALA A 55 4.89 7.28 11.49
N GLU A 56 5.23 6.36 10.59
CA GLU A 56 6.39 6.51 9.71
C GLU A 56 6.22 7.69 8.74
N TYR A 57 5.00 7.89 8.21
CA TYR A 57 4.69 9.09 7.42
C TYR A 57 4.91 10.39 8.22
N LEU A 58 4.55 10.39 9.51
CA LEU A 58 4.76 11.53 10.40
C LEU A 58 6.25 11.79 10.68
N ARG A 59 7.09 10.74 10.79
CA ARG A 59 8.56 10.89 10.88
C ARG A 59 9.16 11.49 9.62
N LEU A 60 8.75 11.02 8.46
CA LEU A 60 9.18 11.61 7.18
C LEU A 60 8.76 13.08 7.08
N LYS A 61 7.61 13.47 7.65
CA LYS A 61 7.24 14.89 7.79
C LYS A 61 8.17 15.65 8.74
N ALA A 62 8.57 15.06 9.86
CA ALA A 62 9.52 15.66 10.81
C ALA A 62 10.88 15.98 10.15
N ASN A 63 11.35 15.10 9.26
CA ASN A 63 12.61 15.25 8.56
C ASN A 63 12.66 16.50 7.67
N PHE A 64 11.52 17.05 7.22
CA PHE A 64 11.52 18.32 6.48
C PHE A 64 11.97 19.52 7.32
N TYR A 65 11.94 19.41 8.64
CA TYR A 65 12.43 20.48 9.54
C TYR A 65 13.90 20.32 9.93
N ALA A 66 14.50 19.14 9.70
CA ALA A 66 15.89 18.86 10.05
C ALA A 66 16.89 19.37 9.01
N GLU A 67 18.01 19.96 9.46
CA GLU A 67 19.04 20.55 8.59
C GLU A 67 19.67 19.56 7.62
N LYS A 68 20.05 18.38 8.12
CA LYS A 68 20.86 17.38 7.41
C LYS A 68 20.09 16.60 6.34
N THR A 69 18.78 16.75 6.27
CA THR A 69 17.93 15.95 5.38
C THR A 69 17.90 16.54 3.97
N ASN A 70 18.20 15.74 2.95
CA ASN A 70 17.94 16.10 1.56
C ASN A 70 16.43 16.16 1.29
N ILE A 71 15.93 17.34 0.90
CA ILE A 71 14.49 17.59 0.71
C ILE A 71 13.91 16.72 -0.41
N ASP A 72 14.59 16.61 -1.55
CA ASP A 72 14.11 15.86 -2.72
C ASP A 72 14.05 14.35 -2.45
N GLU A 73 15.07 13.81 -1.77
CA GLU A 73 15.08 12.40 -1.37
C GLU A 73 13.99 12.11 -0.35
N ASN A 74 13.82 12.99 0.65
CA ASN A 74 12.77 12.83 1.66
C ASN A 74 11.36 12.95 1.03
N TYR A 75 11.17 13.77 0.00
CA TYR A 75 9.93 13.81 -0.77
C TYR A 75 9.62 12.49 -1.46
N LYS A 76 10.63 11.83 -2.05
CA LYS A 76 10.44 10.50 -2.66
C LYS A 76 9.95 9.51 -1.61
N SER A 77 10.65 9.42 -0.48
CA SER A 77 10.25 8.55 0.64
C SER A 77 8.84 8.89 1.15
N LEU A 78 8.51 10.17 1.29
CA LEU A 78 7.19 10.62 1.73
C LEU A 78 6.08 10.15 0.78
N VAL A 79 6.29 10.29 -0.54
CA VAL A 79 5.32 9.84 -1.54
C VAL A 79 5.15 8.32 -1.49
N SER A 80 6.24 7.56 -1.46
CA SER A 80 6.18 6.09 -1.33
C SER A 80 5.45 5.66 -0.05
N GLN A 81 5.69 6.35 1.06
CA GLN A 81 5.03 6.09 2.33
C GLN A 81 3.53 6.44 2.30
N GLN A 82 3.13 7.48 1.58
CA GLN A 82 1.70 7.79 1.35
C GLN A 82 0.98 6.66 0.61
N ILE A 83 1.65 5.97 -0.33
CA ILE A 83 1.09 4.77 -0.98
C ILE A 83 0.86 3.68 0.04
N ALA A 84 1.87 3.40 0.87
CA ALA A 84 1.80 2.35 1.89
C ALA A 84 0.65 2.62 2.87
N VAL A 85 0.49 3.85 3.35
CA VAL A 85 -0.63 4.26 4.20
C VAL A 85 -1.97 4.01 3.50
N SER A 86 -2.13 4.46 2.24
CA SER A 86 -3.38 4.29 1.49
C SER A 86 -3.77 2.81 1.33
N GLN A 87 -2.80 1.96 0.98
CA GLN A 87 -3.02 0.51 0.84
C GLN A 87 -3.44 -0.14 2.16
N HIS A 88 -2.81 0.23 3.28
CA HIS A 88 -3.19 -0.29 4.59
C HIS A 88 -4.56 0.23 5.03
N GLN A 89 -4.91 1.49 4.74
CA GLN A 89 -6.24 2.02 5.01
C GLN A 89 -7.32 1.28 4.22
N ASP A 90 -7.06 0.92 2.95
CA ASP A 90 -7.95 0.10 2.13
C ASP A 90 -8.12 -1.30 2.72
N ALA A 91 -7.03 -1.96 3.12
CA ALA A 91 -7.06 -3.28 3.75
C ALA A 91 -7.85 -3.28 5.07
N VAL A 92 -7.65 -2.27 5.92
CA VAL A 92 -8.41 -2.09 7.17
C VAL A 92 -9.88 -1.89 6.87
N ARG A 93 -10.21 -1.04 5.89
CA ARG A 93 -11.59 -0.79 5.48
C ARG A 93 -12.25 -2.08 4.99
N GLU A 94 -11.56 -2.87 4.18
CA GLU A 94 -12.09 -4.15 3.71
C GLU A 94 -12.40 -5.09 4.89
N LEU A 95 -11.48 -5.24 5.84
CA LEU A 95 -11.65 -6.12 7.00
C LEU A 95 -12.74 -5.65 7.98
N LEU A 96 -12.79 -4.36 8.26
CA LEU A 96 -13.77 -3.77 9.18
C LEU A 96 -15.17 -3.79 8.59
N PHE A 97 -15.32 -3.52 7.28
CA PHE A 97 -16.62 -3.30 6.69
C PHE A 97 -17.11 -4.41 5.74
N LYS A 98 -16.33 -5.44 5.42
CA LYS A 98 -16.91 -6.68 4.86
C LYS A 98 -17.37 -7.65 5.95
N SER A 99 -16.84 -7.52 7.17
CA SER A 99 -17.26 -8.36 8.29
C SER A 99 -18.65 -7.94 8.80
N ARG A 100 -19.68 -8.71 8.42
CA ARG A 100 -21.06 -8.52 8.90
C ARG A 100 -21.13 -8.44 10.43
N LYS A 101 -20.23 -9.13 11.15
CA LYS A 101 -20.17 -9.11 12.61
C LYS A 101 -19.67 -7.77 13.18
N ILE A 102 -18.82 -7.04 12.46
CA ILE A 102 -18.34 -5.71 12.88
C ILE A 102 -19.41 -4.64 12.58
N ILE A 103 -20.15 -4.79 11.48
CA ILE A 103 -21.17 -3.82 11.07
C ILE A 103 -22.54 -4.02 11.76
N LYS A 104 -23.03 -5.25 11.86
CA LYS A 104 -24.38 -5.53 12.41
C LYS A 104 -24.37 -5.69 13.92
N GLU A 105 -23.35 -6.32 14.49
CA GLU A 105 -23.24 -6.48 15.95
C GLU A 105 -22.39 -5.32 16.47
N SER A 106 -23.05 -4.33 17.07
CA SER A 106 -22.42 -3.11 17.59
C SER A 106 -21.63 -3.38 18.89
N THR A 107 -20.76 -4.40 18.86
CA THR A 107 -19.86 -4.78 19.94
C THR A 107 -18.91 -3.64 20.30
N HIS A 108 -18.57 -3.51 21.59
CA HIS A 108 -17.64 -2.48 22.08
C HIS A 108 -16.28 -2.52 21.34
N ALA A 109 -15.74 -3.71 21.13
CA ALA A 109 -14.49 -3.92 20.40
C ALA A 109 -14.58 -3.46 18.94
N GLY A 110 -15.67 -3.77 18.22
CA GLY A 110 -15.88 -3.30 16.86
C GLY A 110 -15.98 -1.78 16.76
N ARG A 111 -16.65 -1.13 17.72
CA ARG A 111 -16.77 0.34 17.78
C ARG A 111 -15.41 1.02 18.00
N ILE A 112 -14.58 0.51 18.91
CA ILE A 112 -13.21 1.02 19.13
C ILE A 112 -12.41 0.97 17.82
N LEU A 113 -12.44 -0.15 17.11
CA LEU A 113 -11.69 -0.31 15.86
C LEU A 113 -12.14 0.67 14.78
N ILE A 114 -13.45 0.87 14.62
CA ILE A 114 -13.99 1.83 13.65
C ILE A 114 -13.60 3.27 14.02
N LEU A 115 -13.79 3.68 15.29
CA LEU A 115 -13.45 5.03 15.73
C LEU A 115 -11.96 5.31 15.60
N THR A 116 -11.12 4.36 16.02
CA THR A 116 -9.67 4.44 15.86
C THR A 116 -9.28 4.56 14.38
N PHE A 117 -9.93 3.81 13.48
CA PHE A 117 -9.68 3.91 12.05
C PHE A 117 -10.11 5.27 11.47
N VAL A 118 -11.28 5.78 11.84
CA VAL A 118 -11.77 7.08 11.37
C VAL A 118 -10.84 8.20 11.82
N ASP A 119 -10.45 8.22 13.09
CA ASP A 119 -9.54 9.25 13.61
C ASP A 119 -8.13 9.10 13.02
N LEU A 120 -7.68 7.88 12.71
CA LEU A 120 -6.42 7.66 12.01
C LEU A 120 -6.44 8.24 10.59
N VAL A 121 -7.52 8.04 9.84
CA VAL A 121 -7.69 8.61 8.49
C VAL A 121 -7.69 10.14 8.58
N ASP A 122 -8.49 10.70 9.48
CA ASP A 122 -8.56 12.16 9.66
C ASP A 122 -7.20 12.74 10.15
N LEU A 123 -6.47 12.02 11.00
CA LEU A 123 -5.12 12.37 11.44
C LEU A 123 -4.14 12.36 10.27
N PHE A 124 -4.16 11.31 9.44
CA PHE A 124 -3.32 11.25 8.24
C PHE A 124 -3.59 12.43 7.29
N ASP A 125 -4.85 12.80 7.12
CA ASP A 125 -5.20 13.99 6.34
C ASP A 125 -4.62 15.26 6.98
N GLN A 126 -4.74 15.38 8.31
CA GLN A 126 -4.17 16.51 9.08
C GLN A 126 -2.66 16.67 8.86
N ILE A 127 -1.94 15.56 8.84
CA ILE A 127 -0.51 15.52 8.57
C ILE A 127 -0.21 15.91 7.11
N THR A 128 -1.07 15.50 6.19
CA THR A 128 -0.94 15.77 4.75
C THR A 128 -1.24 17.23 4.37
N TYR A 129 -2.16 17.91 5.08
CA TYR A 129 -2.56 19.31 4.80
C TYR A 129 -1.41 20.33 4.80
N THR A 130 -0.26 19.96 5.33
CA THR A 130 0.89 20.84 5.49
C THR A 130 1.87 20.68 4.33
N HIS A 131 1.73 21.54 3.33
CA HIS A 131 2.75 21.77 2.30
C HIS A 131 3.27 23.20 2.41
N TYR A 132 4.46 23.32 3.02
CA TYR A 132 5.23 24.56 3.01
C TYR A 132 6.40 24.41 2.04
N ASP A 133 6.85 25.53 1.50
CA ASP A 133 8.17 25.61 0.88
C ASP A 133 9.22 25.43 2.00
N TYR A 134 9.61 24.17 2.23
CA TYR A 134 10.57 23.80 3.26
C TYR A 134 11.97 24.37 2.97
N GLU A 135 12.30 24.67 1.71
CA GLU A 135 13.57 25.30 1.37
C GLU A 135 13.60 26.73 1.89
N THR A 136 12.55 27.50 1.61
CA THR A 136 12.38 28.87 2.15
C THR A 136 12.25 28.86 3.67
N LEU A 137 11.51 27.89 4.23
CA LEU A 137 11.35 27.76 5.68
C LEU A 137 12.69 27.54 6.38
N ARG A 138 13.51 26.60 5.88
CA ARG A 138 14.85 26.33 6.44
C ARG A 138 15.76 27.54 6.28
N LYS A 139 15.87 28.13 5.09
CA LYS A 139 16.70 29.34 4.88
C LYS A 139 16.35 30.47 5.85
N THR A 140 15.08 30.60 6.21
CA THR A 140 14.58 31.68 7.08
C THR A 140 14.76 31.36 8.57
N TYR A 141 14.49 30.13 9.02
CA TYR A 141 14.34 29.81 10.45
C TYR A 141 15.35 28.80 11.02
N LEU A 142 16.25 28.24 10.21
CA LEU A 142 17.22 27.24 10.69
C LEU A 142 18.07 27.75 11.86
N GLN A 143 18.57 28.98 11.76
CA GLN A 143 19.42 29.61 12.77
C GLN A 143 18.71 29.93 14.09
N THR A 144 17.37 29.87 14.13
CA THR A 144 16.62 30.14 15.36
C THR A 144 16.42 28.89 16.21
N GLY A 145 16.83 27.69 15.77
CA GLY A 145 16.66 26.44 16.53
C GLY A 145 15.22 25.89 16.61
N VAL A 146 14.20 26.75 16.44
CA VAL A 146 12.77 26.36 16.52
C VAL A 146 12.36 25.21 15.59
N LEU A 147 13.03 25.05 14.44
CA LEU A 147 12.73 23.95 13.51
C LEU A 147 13.16 22.58 14.07
N GLU A 148 14.24 22.54 14.86
CA GLU A 148 14.72 21.32 15.49
C GLU A 148 13.79 20.89 16.63
N GLU A 149 13.32 21.85 17.45
CA GLU A 149 12.29 21.61 18.48
C GLU A 149 10.99 21.05 17.88
N ILE A 150 10.55 21.61 16.75
CA ILE A 150 9.39 21.11 16.00
C ILE A 150 9.64 19.68 15.50
N SER A 151 10.81 19.41 14.91
CA SER A 151 11.16 18.08 14.40
C SER A 151 11.17 17.03 15.53
N GLU A 152 11.75 17.36 16.68
CA GLU A 152 11.83 16.47 17.83
C GLU A 152 10.44 16.15 18.39
N LEU A 153 9.58 17.17 18.53
CA LEU A 153 8.22 17.00 19.00
C LEU A 153 7.39 16.09 18.07
N ILE A 154 7.51 16.29 16.75
CA ILE A 154 6.80 15.44 15.77
C ILE A 154 7.30 13.99 15.86
N ASN A 155 8.60 13.76 16.05
CA ASN A 155 9.16 12.42 16.25
C ASN A 155 8.65 11.74 17.53
N LYS A 156 8.51 12.49 18.63
CA LYS A 156 7.88 11.98 19.87
C LYS A 156 6.42 11.58 19.64
N MET A 157 5.64 12.41 18.93
CA MET A 157 4.26 12.08 18.56
C MET A 157 4.18 10.84 17.66
N ALA A 158 5.09 10.68 16.70
CA ALA A 158 5.16 9.48 15.87
C ALA A 158 5.46 8.22 16.70
N HIS A 159 6.37 8.31 17.68
CA HIS A 159 6.64 7.21 18.60
C HIS A 159 5.42 6.84 19.45
N GLU A 160 4.66 7.82 19.94
CA GLU A 160 3.42 7.54 20.66
C GLU A 160 2.36 6.89 19.77
N LEU A 161 2.30 7.26 18.49
CA LEU A 161 1.39 6.64 17.53
C LEU A 161 1.72 5.15 17.32
N ASP A 162 3.00 4.76 17.28
CA ASP A 162 3.41 3.35 17.27
C ASP A 162 2.98 2.60 18.53
N LEU A 163 3.07 3.24 19.71
CA LEU A 163 2.60 2.64 20.96
C LEU A 163 1.08 2.39 20.93
N VAL A 164 0.32 3.34 20.37
CA VAL A 164 -1.12 3.14 20.11
C VAL A 164 -1.32 1.96 19.14
N GLY A 165 -0.56 1.89 18.05
CA GLY A 165 -0.60 0.78 17.09
C GLY A 165 -0.35 -0.58 17.76
N PHE A 166 0.72 -0.69 18.55
CA PHE A 166 1.05 -1.89 19.31
C PHE A 166 -0.05 -2.29 20.31
N SER A 167 -0.68 -1.31 20.96
CA SER A 167 -1.78 -1.58 21.89
C SER A 167 -3.01 -2.18 21.21
N VAL A 168 -3.33 -1.68 20.00
CA VAL A 168 -4.41 -2.22 19.15
C VAL A 168 -4.07 -3.63 18.70
N GLN A 169 -2.83 -3.90 18.25
CA GLN A 169 -2.40 -5.25 17.84
C GLN A 169 -2.38 -6.24 19.01
N SER A 170 -1.96 -5.81 20.20
CA SER A 170 -1.88 -6.68 21.38
C SER A 170 -3.21 -6.80 22.13
N ASN A 171 -4.23 -6.01 21.75
CA ASN A 171 -5.51 -5.89 22.45
C ASN A 171 -5.31 -5.55 23.95
N LYS A 172 -4.36 -4.66 24.23
CA LYS A 172 -4.04 -4.17 25.59
C LYS A 172 -4.43 -2.71 25.71
N LYS A 173 -4.77 -2.28 26.93
CA LYS A 173 -5.05 -0.87 27.22
C LYS A 173 -3.75 -0.07 27.14
N TYR A 174 -3.73 1.01 26.37
CA TYR A 174 -2.63 1.96 26.38
C TYR A 174 -2.94 3.11 27.34
N LYS A 175 -2.18 3.20 28.43
CA LYS A 175 -2.19 4.38 29.31
C LYS A 175 -1.02 5.27 28.90
N ARG A 176 -1.33 6.40 28.28
CA ARG A 176 -0.32 7.40 27.93
C ARG A 176 0.35 7.93 29.21
N SER A 177 1.67 8.09 29.18
CA SER A 177 2.47 8.53 30.33
C SER A 177 2.87 10.02 30.26
N ILE A 178 2.82 10.68 29.09
CA ILE A 178 3.38 12.03 28.88
C ILE A 178 2.41 12.89 28.05
N SER A 179 2.19 14.14 28.46
CA SER A 179 1.42 15.14 27.72
C SER A 179 2.37 16.15 27.07
N HIS A 180 2.31 16.31 25.74
CA HIS A 180 3.15 17.26 25.00
C HIS A 180 2.68 18.72 25.07
N THR A 181 1.75 19.04 25.97
CA THR A 181 1.21 20.41 26.13
C THR A 181 2.27 21.42 26.55
N ALA A 182 3.20 21.04 27.43
CA ALA A 182 4.30 21.91 27.87
C ALA A 182 5.29 22.21 26.72
N GLU A 183 5.68 21.19 25.94
CA GLU A 183 6.55 21.36 24.77
C GLU A 183 5.90 22.29 23.72
N LEU A 184 4.59 22.15 23.49
CA LEU A 184 3.84 23.02 22.59
C LEU A 184 3.81 24.49 23.03
N GLU A 185 3.69 24.76 24.34
CA GLU A 185 3.75 26.14 24.85
C GLU A 185 5.18 26.70 24.80
N ASN A 186 6.21 25.88 25.04
CA ASN A 186 7.60 26.32 24.88
C ASN A 186 7.91 26.75 23.45
N ILE A 187 7.52 25.94 22.44
CA ILE A 187 7.69 26.29 21.02
C ILE A 187 6.92 27.57 20.69
N LYS A 188 5.71 27.74 21.22
CA LYS A 188 4.93 28.98 21.04
C LYS A 188 5.67 30.20 21.56
N THR A 189 6.20 30.13 22.79
CA THR A 189 6.97 31.22 23.39
C THR A 189 8.21 31.54 22.57
N HIS A 190 8.91 30.52 22.06
CA HIS A 190 10.07 30.71 21.18
C HIS A 190 9.68 31.40 19.86
N ILE A 191 8.56 31.00 19.24
CA ILE A 191 8.03 31.67 18.04
C ILE A 191 7.70 33.14 18.31
N ASP A 192 7.10 33.45 19.46
CA ASP A 192 6.77 34.83 19.84
C ASP A 192 8.03 35.66 20.13
N GLN A 193 9.10 35.07 20.67
CA GLN A 193 10.40 35.72 20.83
C GLN A 193 11.06 36.04 19.48
N ILE A 194 10.97 35.13 18.50
CA ILE A 194 11.46 35.38 17.13
C ILE A 194 10.71 36.57 16.51
N ALA A 195 9.39 36.62 16.69
CA ALA A 195 8.57 37.73 16.19
C ALA A 195 8.92 39.08 16.85
N ALA A 196 9.27 39.06 18.14
CA ALA A 196 9.68 40.25 18.88
C ALA A 196 11.09 40.73 18.49
N ALA A 197 12.01 39.81 18.21
CA ALA A 197 13.39 40.12 17.84
C ALA A 197 13.52 40.72 16.43
N ASP A 198 12.68 40.28 15.48
CA ASP A 198 12.65 40.83 14.12
C ASP A 198 11.20 40.99 13.61
N PRO A 199 10.58 42.16 13.80
CA PRO A 199 9.22 42.43 13.35
C PRO A 199 9.02 42.36 11.83
N LYS A 200 10.10 42.42 11.03
CA LYS A 200 10.03 42.29 9.56
C LYS A 200 9.96 40.82 9.13
N LYS A 201 10.31 39.88 10.01
CA LYS A 201 10.30 38.44 9.75
C LYS A 201 8.93 37.84 10.07
N SER A 202 8.18 37.46 9.04
CA SER A 202 6.81 36.96 9.20
C SER A 202 6.74 35.55 9.82
N THR A 203 6.50 35.46 11.12
CA THR A 203 6.34 34.18 11.84
C THR A 203 5.00 33.47 11.57
N LEU A 204 4.18 33.95 10.64
CA LEU A 204 2.85 33.39 10.36
C LEU A 204 2.91 31.91 9.98
N PHE A 205 3.94 31.51 9.22
CA PHE A 205 4.14 30.11 8.84
C PHE A 205 4.40 29.23 10.06
N LEU A 206 5.29 29.64 10.97
CA LEU A 206 5.59 28.92 12.21
C LEU A 206 4.34 28.80 13.09
N LYS A 207 3.54 29.88 13.20
CA LYS A 207 2.27 29.85 13.95
C LYS A 207 1.27 28.86 13.35
N LYS A 208 1.16 28.79 12.02
CA LYS A 208 0.31 27.79 11.35
C LYS A 208 0.82 26.35 11.55
N ILE A 209 2.13 26.12 11.48
CA ILE A 209 2.74 24.83 11.80
C ILE A 209 2.37 24.41 13.23
N LEU A 210 2.56 25.31 14.20
CA LEU A 210 2.24 25.04 15.61
C LEU A 210 0.77 24.68 15.82
N VAL A 211 -0.16 25.41 15.19
CA VAL A 211 -1.60 25.09 15.25
C VAL A 211 -1.86 23.70 14.68
N ASN A 212 -1.21 23.33 13.57
CA ASN A 212 -1.36 22.00 13.00
C ASN A 212 -0.84 20.90 13.93
N ILE A 213 0.35 21.09 14.54
CA ILE A 213 0.93 20.13 15.50
C ILE A 213 0.04 19.99 16.74
N ARG A 214 -0.57 21.09 17.21
CA ARG A 214 -1.54 21.06 18.31
C ARG A 214 -2.78 20.21 17.97
N ASN A 215 -3.31 20.33 16.75
CA ASN A 215 -4.42 19.52 16.27
C ASN A 215 -4.04 18.03 16.16
N ILE A 216 -2.83 17.73 15.69
CA ILE A 216 -2.27 16.37 15.65
C ILE A 216 -2.19 15.80 17.07
N ASN A 217 -1.64 16.55 18.03
CA ASN A 217 -1.54 16.12 19.43
C ASN A 217 -2.91 15.81 20.02
N GLN A 218 -3.92 16.66 19.77
CA GLN A 218 -5.27 16.46 20.28
C GLN A 218 -5.89 15.17 19.71
N ARG A 219 -5.80 14.94 18.40
CA ARG A 219 -6.32 13.70 17.79
C ARG A 219 -5.63 12.45 18.32
N LEU A 220 -4.31 12.53 18.57
CA LEU A 220 -3.57 11.43 19.16
C LEU A 220 -4.03 11.15 20.61
N MET A 221 -4.35 12.20 21.38
CA MET A 221 -4.97 12.04 22.71
C MET A 221 -6.34 11.36 22.62
N ASP A 222 -7.18 11.77 21.67
CA ASP A 222 -8.51 11.20 21.46
C ASP A 222 -8.39 9.70 21.10
N MET A 223 -7.50 9.34 20.16
CA MET A 223 -7.25 7.93 19.80
C MET A 223 -6.73 7.09 20.96
N ALA A 224 -5.79 7.60 21.76
CA ALA A 224 -5.27 6.90 22.92
C ALA A 224 -6.39 6.64 23.96
N SER A 225 -7.33 7.56 24.09
CA SER A 225 -8.44 7.46 25.04
C SER A 225 -9.38 6.26 24.74
N TYR A 226 -9.59 5.91 23.47
CA TYR A 226 -10.47 4.79 23.08
C TYR A 226 -9.99 3.44 23.58
N THR A 227 -8.68 3.26 23.69
CA THR A 227 -8.08 2.00 24.18
C THR A 227 -8.23 1.83 25.70
N SER A 228 -8.44 2.95 26.42
CA SER A 228 -8.45 3.00 27.88
C SER A 228 -9.85 3.20 28.48
N ALA A 229 -10.78 3.82 27.75
CA ALA A 229 -12.11 4.16 28.23
C ALA A 229 -13.01 2.91 28.42
N PRO A 230 -13.64 2.74 29.60
CA PRO A 230 -14.57 1.63 29.85
C PRO A 230 -15.93 1.82 29.14
N HIS A 231 -16.30 3.06 28.81
CA HIS A 231 -17.49 3.39 28.04
C HIS A 231 -17.17 4.53 27.06
N ILE A 232 -17.24 4.26 25.76
CA ILE A 232 -17.25 5.31 24.75
C ILE A 232 -18.67 5.88 24.71
N SER A 233 -18.80 7.17 25.03
CA SER A 233 -20.07 7.89 25.04
C SER A 233 -20.80 7.75 23.69
N GLN A 234 -22.13 7.72 23.70
CA GLN A 234 -23.05 7.45 22.57
C GLN A 234 -23.01 8.46 21.41
N LYS A 235 -21.85 9.03 21.03
CA LYS A 235 -21.69 9.58 19.67
C LYS A 235 -21.57 8.40 18.71
N THR A 236 -22.71 7.81 18.41
CA THR A 236 -22.87 6.86 17.32
C THR A 236 -22.25 7.50 16.08
N PRO A 237 -21.16 6.97 15.50
CA PRO A 237 -20.76 7.43 14.17
C PRO A 237 -21.99 7.20 13.29
N GLN A 238 -22.50 8.24 12.63
CA GLN A 238 -23.71 8.18 11.81
C GLN A 238 -23.65 6.92 10.94
N ASN A 239 -24.44 5.93 11.33
CA ASN A 239 -24.56 4.67 10.62
C ASN A 239 -25.08 4.99 9.21
N LEU A 240 -24.57 4.28 8.20
CA LEU A 240 -24.97 4.24 6.76
C LEU A 240 -24.03 4.85 5.71
N GLU A 241 -23.07 5.73 6.01
CA GLU A 241 -22.22 6.30 4.92
C GLU A 241 -20.98 5.45 4.60
N PHE A 242 -20.53 4.61 5.53
CA PHE A 242 -19.27 3.86 5.42
C PHE A 242 -19.28 2.74 4.38
N ALA A 243 -20.46 2.22 4.02
CA ALA A 243 -20.60 1.17 2.99
C ALA A 243 -20.17 1.64 1.59
N ARG A 244 -20.24 2.96 1.31
CA ARG A 244 -19.83 3.55 0.03
C ARG A 244 -18.31 3.59 -0.16
N PHE A 245 -17.54 3.47 0.91
CA PHE A 245 -16.07 3.49 0.83
C PHE A 245 -15.47 2.11 0.52
N ILE A 246 -16.28 1.05 0.51
CA ILE A 246 -15.88 -0.33 0.23
C ILE A 246 -16.11 -0.60 -1.26
N SER A 247 -15.05 -0.99 -1.96
CA SER A 247 -15.18 -1.55 -3.31
C SER A 247 -15.91 -2.91 -3.22
N HIS A 248 -17.10 -2.97 -3.79
CA HIS A 248 -17.82 -4.23 -3.94
C HIS A 248 -17.27 -4.92 -5.19
N GLN A 249 -16.68 -6.11 -5.02
CA GLN A 249 -16.35 -6.96 -6.15
C GLN A 249 -17.62 -7.69 -6.58
N ASN A 250 -18.16 -7.32 -7.74
CA ASN A 250 -19.26 -8.05 -8.34
C ASN A 250 -18.73 -9.37 -8.89
N TYR A 251 -19.20 -10.50 -8.37
CA TYR A 251 -18.90 -11.83 -8.92
C TYR A 251 -19.89 -12.16 -10.04
N ALA A 252 -19.79 -11.44 -11.16
CA ALA A 252 -20.59 -11.72 -12.34
C ALA A 252 -19.84 -12.69 -13.27
N PRO A 253 -20.47 -13.79 -13.74
CA PRO A 253 -19.85 -14.70 -14.73
C PRO A 253 -19.40 -13.97 -16.00
N ARG A 254 -20.08 -12.88 -16.34
CA ARG A 254 -19.73 -11.98 -17.45
C ARG A 254 -18.33 -11.37 -17.30
N LEU A 255 -17.90 -11.01 -16.09
CA LEU A 255 -16.55 -10.46 -15.86
C LEU A 255 -15.45 -11.50 -16.14
N PHE A 256 -15.72 -12.79 -15.93
CA PHE A 256 -14.79 -13.84 -16.31
C PHE A 256 -14.63 -13.92 -17.83
N LEU A 257 -15.75 -13.86 -18.56
CA LEU A 257 -15.76 -13.86 -20.02
C LEU A 257 -15.11 -12.59 -20.61
N GLU A 258 -15.35 -11.43 -20.03
CA GLU A 258 -14.71 -10.16 -20.43
C GLU A 258 -13.19 -10.19 -20.21
N ASN A 259 -12.72 -10.98 -19.24
CA ASN A 259 -11.31 -11.21 -19.02
C ASN A 259 -10.69 -12.22 -20.00
N LEU A 260 -11.46 -13.04 -20.73
CA LEU A 260 -10.94 -13.96 -21.78
C LEU A 260 -10.61 -13.19 -23.08
N SER A 261 -9.74 -12.20 -22.97
CA SER A 261 -9.32 -11.35 -24.08
C SER A 261 -7.83 -11.06 -23.98
N PHE A 262 -7.14 -10.98 -25.12
CA PHE A 262 -5.75 -10.52 -25.18
C PHE A 262 -5.59 -9.06 -24.75
N LYS A 263 -6.66 -8.29 -24.58
CA LYS A 263 -6.61 -6.98 -23.92
C LYS A 263 -6.45 -7.08 -22.40
N SER A 264 -6.92 -8.17 -21.78
CA SER A 264 -6.81 -8.37 -20.33
C SER A 264 -5.39 -8.75 -19.91
N ALA A 265 -4.84 -8.00 -18.95
CA ALA A 265 -3.55 -8.32 -18.33
C ALA A 265 -3.58 -9.68 -17.62
N SER A 266 -4.70 -10.04 -16.99
CA SER A 266 -4.90 -11.31 -16.28
C SER A 266 -4.84 -12.50 -17.23
N PHE A 267 -5.46 -12.41 -18.41
CA PHE A 267 -5.45 -13.48 -19.40
C PHE A 267 -4.08 -13.66 -20.05
N LYS A 268 -3.42 -12.57 -20.43
CA LYS A 268 -2.02 -12.61 -20.90
C LYS A 268 -1.11 -13.29 -19.89
N HIS A 269 -1.27 -12.98 -18.60
CA HIS A 269 -0.49 -13.61 -17.53
C HIS A 269 -0.81 -15.10 -17.39
N ALA A 270 -2.09 -15.48 -17.34
CA ALA A 270 -2.49 -16.89 -17.24
C ALA A 270 -1.96 -17.72 -18.42
N LEU A 271 -2.05 -17.17 -19.65
CA LEU A 271 -1.52 -17.82 -20.85
C LEU A 271 0.02 -17.93 -20.80
N ARG A 272 0.71 -16.88 -20.34
CA ARG A 272 2.17 -16.93 -20.12
C ARG A 272 2.54 -18.05 -19.14
N VAL A 273 1.87 -18.13 -17.98
CA VAL A 273 2.10 -19.19 -17.00
C VAL A 273 1.87 -20.57 -17.64
N ALA A 274 0.79 -20.76 -18.38
CA ALA A 274 0.50 -22.03 -19.05
C ALA A 274 1.59 -22.43 -20.06
N ILE A 275 2.02 -21.49 -20.92
CA ILE A 275 3.07 -21.73 -21.92
C ILE A 275 4.40 -22.07 -21.25
N VAL A 276 4.82 -21.27 -20.26
CA VAL A 276 6.11 -21.44 -19.60
C VAL A 276 6.14 -22.72 -18.76
N CYS A 277 5.05 -23.06 -18.08
CA CYS A 277 4.91 -24.36 -17.42
C CYS A 277 4.93 -25.51 -18.42
N GLY A 278 4.32 -25.35 -19.60
CA GLY A 278 4.39 -26.35 -20.68
C GLY A 278 5.83 -26.59 -21.16
N ILE A 279 6.56 -25.51 -21.44
CA ILE A 279 7.98 -25.56 -21.82
C ILE A 279 8.83 -26.16 -20.69
N GLY A 280 8.62 -25.70 -19.46
CA GLY A 280 9.31 -26.20 -18.28
C GLY A 280 9.04 -27.68 -18.03
N PHE A 281 7.81 -28.15 -18.27
CA PHE A 281 7.45 -29.57 -18.16
C PHE A 281 8.16 -30.42 -19.22
N ILE A 282 8.20 -29.97 -20.47
CA ILE A 282 8.92 -30.67 -21.55
C ILE A 282 10.40 -30.75 -21.20
N LEU A 283 11.01 -29.64 -20.81
CA LEU A 283 12.44 -29.56 -20.46
C LEU A 283 12.78 -30.42 -19.22
N ALA A 284 11.93 -30.38 -18.20
CA ALA A 284 12.03 -31.21 -17.01
C ALA A 284 11.98 -32.72 -17.34
N LYS A 285 11.25 -33.11 -18.38
CA LYS A 285 11.11 -34.50 -18.81
C LYS A 285 12.23 -34.96 -19.75
N THR A 286 12.81 -34.06 -20.54
CA THR A 286 13.79 -34.41 -21.59
C THR A 286 15.24 -34.16 -21.19
N VAL A 287 15.51 -33.15 -20.36
CA VAL A 287 16.87 -32.69 -20.05
C VAL A 287 17.22 -32.89 -18.57
N VAL A 288 16.27 -32.72 -17.66
CA VAL A 288 16.52 -32.82 -16.20
C VAL A 288 16.34 -34.27 -15.76
N THR A 289 17.45 -35.01 -15.64
CA THR A 289 17.50 -36.40 -15.20
C THR A 289 17.45 -36.58 -13.66
N GLY A 290 16.87 -35.62 -12.94
CA GLY A 290 16.76 -35.65 -11.48
C GLY A 290 15.45 -36.29 -10.98
N HIS A 291 15.41 -36.68 -9.71
CA HIS A 291 14.24 -37.30 -9.06
C HIS A 291 13.16 -36.28 -8.63
N HIS A 292 13.41 -34.98 -8.82
CA HIS A 292 12.58 -33.89 -8.34
C HIS A 292 12.24 -32.82 -9.38
N SER A 293 12.15 -33.18 -10.66
CA SER A 293 11.97 -32.23 -11.79
C SER A 293 10.68 -31.39 -11.72
N TYR A 294 9.74 -31.71 -10.82
CA TYR A 294 8.57 -30.87 -10.51
C TYR A 294 8.93 -29.53 -9.85
N TRP A 295 10.13 -29.39 -9.28
CA TRP A 295 10.60 -28.12 -8.70
C TRP A 295 10.80 -27.02 -9.72
N VAL A 296 11.12 -27.36 -10.97
CA VAL A 296 11.17 -26.38 -12.06
C VAL A 296 9.81 -25.72 -12.22
N LEU A 297 8.73 -26.52 -12.28
CA LEU A 297 7.35 -26.02 -12.41
C LEU A 297 6.92 -25.20 -11.19
N LEU A 298 7.19 -25.70 -9.99
CA LEU A 298 6.90 -24.97 -8.76
C LEU A 298 7.63 -23.62 -8.75
N THR A 299 8.88 -23.59 -9.17
CA THR A 299 9.69 -22.36 -9.24
C THR A 299 9.13 -21.38 -10.26
N ILE A 300 8.75 -21.85 -11.46
CA ILE A 300 8.11 -21.03 -12.50
C ILE A 300 6.84 -20.36 -11.94
N ILE A 301 5.94 -21.13 -11.31
CA ILE A 301 4.68 -20.63 -10.75
C ILE A 301 4.92 -19.62 -9.63
N VAL A 302 5.94 -19.85 -8.80
CA VAL A 302 6.30 -18.97 -7.69
C VAL A 302 6.90 -17.66 -8.18
N ILE A 303 7.77 -17.71 -9.19
CA ILE A 303 8.51 -16.56 -9.72
C ILE A 303 7.64 -15.70 -10.64
N LEU A 304 6.85 -16.31 -11.53
CA LEU A 304 6.01 -15.55 -12.44
C LEU A 304 5.00 -14.71 -11.65
N LYS A 305 5.02 -13.41 -11.91
CA LYS A 305 4.01 -12.46 -11.45
C LYS A 305 3.46 -11.69 -12.66
N PRO A 306 2.28 -11.06 -12.54
CA PRO A 306 1.67 -10.33 -13.65
C PRO A 306 2.56 -9.21 -14.23
N GLY A 307 3.32 -8.52 -13.38
CA GLY A 307 4.26 -7.46 -13.77
C GLY A 307 5.71 -7.94 -13.90
N PHE A 308 6.46 -7.27 -14.78
CA PHE A 308 7.88 -7.54 -15.01
C PHE A 308 8.71 -7.32 -13.73
N SER A 309 8.52 -6.17 -13.09
CA SER A 309 9.21 -5.75 -11.85
C SER A 309 9.04 -6.77 -10.74
N PHE A 310 7.80 -7.25 -10.53
CA PHE A 310 7.48 -8.25 -9.53
C PHE A 310 8.13 -9.60 -9.84
N THR A 311 8.15 -10.00 -11.12
CA THR A 311 8.81 -11.24 -11.55
C THR A 311 10.33 -11.14 -11.31
N LYS A 312 10.97 -10.03 -11.70
CA LYS A 312 12.40 -9.77 -11.47
C LYS A 312 12.77 -9.78 -9.98
N GLN A 313 11.98 -9.09 -9.16
CA GLN A 313 12.18 -9.06 -7.71
C GLN A 313 12.05 -10.47 -7.14
N ARG A 314 10.96 -11.18 -7.43
CA ARG A 314 10.71 -12.54 -6.94
C ARG A 314 11.79 -13.53 -7.41
N ASN A 315 12.23 -13.40 -8.65
CA ASN A 315 13.32 -14.19 -9.24
C ASN A 315 14.61 -14.05 -8.43
N SER A 316 15.02 -12.80 -8.17
CA SER A 316 16.24 -12.50 -7.40
C SER A 316 16.13 -13.01 -5.98
N GLN A 317 14.98 -12.78 -5.33
CA GLN A 317 14.74 -13.25 -3.95
C GLN A 317 14.77 -14.78 -3.85
N ARG A 318 14.19 -15.47 -4.83
CA ARG A 318 14.16 -16.94 -4.88
C ARG A 318 15.56 -17.51 -5.12
N LEU A 319 16.33 -16.94 -6.04
CA LEU A 319 17.69 -17.39 -6.35
C LEU A 319 18.61 -17.24 -5.13
N ILE A 320 18.67 -16.03 -4.55
CA ILE A 320 19.50 -15.74 -3.37
C ILE A 320 19.06 -16.62 -2.20
N GLY A 321 17.76 -16.71 -1.95
CA GLY A 321 17.22 -17.49 -0.83
C GLY A 321 17.50 -18.99 -0.95
N THR A 322 17.35 -19.57 -2.15
CA THR A 322 17.60 -21.01 -2.36
C THR A 322 19.09 -21.33 -2.28
N VAL A 323 19.98 -20.49 -2.83
CA VAL A 323 21.43 -20.72 -2.78
C VAL A 323 21.94 -20.64 -1.33
N VAL A 324 21.60 -19.55 -0.62
CA VAL A 324 22.02 -19.36 0.78
C VAL A 324 21.38 -20.40 1.69
N GLY A 325 20.08 -20.64 1.55
CA GLY A 325 19.36 -21.65 2.34
C GLY A 325 19.81 -23.08 2.04
N GLY A 326 20.18 -23.38 0.79
CA GLY A 326 20.73 -24.67 0.39
C GLY A 326 22.09 -24.94 1.03
N LEU A 327 22.97 -23.93 1.05
CA LEU A 327 24.26 -24.01 1.76
C LEU A 327 24.06 -24.24 3.27
N ILE A 328 23.16 -23.48 3.89
CA ILE A 328 22.82 -23.66 5.32
C ILE A 328 22.28 -25.08 5.57
N GLY A 329 21.38 -25.56 4.73
CA GLY A 329 20.79 -26.90 4.86
C GLY A 329 21.82 -28.00 4.71
N PHE A 330 22.73 -27.86 3.74
CA PHE A 330 23.86 -28.76 3.56
C PHE A 330 24.75 -28.81 4.80
N LEU A 331 25.15 -27.65 5.35
CA LEU A 331 26.00 -27.59 6.55
C LEU A 331 25.30 -28.24 7.76
N ILE A 332 24.02 -27.96 7.97
CA ILE A 332 23.24 -28.56 9.06
C ILE A 332 23.23 -30.09 8.93
N LEU A 333 22.90 -30.61 7.74
CA LEU A 333 22.81 -32.06 7.51
C LEU A 333 24.16 -32.76 7.54
N PHE A 334 25.23 -32.07 7.15
CA PHE A 334 26.60 -32.60 7.18
C PHE A 334 27.15 -32.71 8.61
N PHE A 335 26.94 -31.69 9.44
CA PHE A 335 27.50 -31.64 10.79
C PHE A 335 26.61 -32.27 11.88
N ILE A 336 25.30 -32.41 11.65
CA ILE A 336 24.34 -32.86 12.67
C ILE A 336 23.72 -34.20 12.25
N PRO A 337 24.28 -35.33 12.70
CA PRO A 337 23.72 -36.66 12.42
C PRO A 337 22.55 -37.03 13.35
N ASP A 338 22.39 -36.36 14.48
CA ASP A 338 21.35 -36.67 15.46
C ASP A 338 19.94 -36.27 14.97
N LYS A 339 19.07 -37.28 14.80
CA LYS A 339 17.70 -37.10 14.28
C LYS A 339 16.80 -36.28 15.20
N THR A 340 17.00 -36.36 16.51
CA THR A 340 16.22 -35.59 17.49
C THR A 340 16.57 -34.11 17.40
N VAL A 341 17.87 -33.80 17.37
CA VAL A 341 18.37 -32.42 17.20
C VAL A 341 17.89 -31.86 15.86
N LEU A 342 18.00 -32.65 14.80
CA LEU A 342 17.57 -32.25 13.45
C LEU A 342 16.06 -31.95 13.40
N PHE A 343 15.24 -32.70 14.13
CA PHE A 343 13.80 -32.46 14.24
C PHE A 343 13.50 -31.12 14.92
N PHE A 344 14.17 -30.78 16.03
CA PHE A 344 13.98 -29.48 16.68
C PHE A 344 14.46 -28.32 15.79
N ILE A 345 15.59 -28.48 15.10
CA ILE A 345 16.07 -27.48 14.13
C ILE A 345 15.04 -27.29 13.01
N MET A 346 14.49 -28.38 12.48
CA MET A 346 13.44 -28.33 11.46
C MET A 346 12.22 -27.51 11.93
N LEU A 347 11.75 -27.72 13.17
CA LEU A 347 10.63 -26.97 13.72
C LEU A 347 10.93 -25.47 13.86
N ILE A 348 12.13 -25.11 14.30
CA ILE A 348 12.57 -23.71 14.42
C ILE A 348 12.63 -23.05 13.04
N LEU A 349 13.24 -23.72 12.05
CA LEU A 349 13.30 -23.24 10.67
C LEU A 349 11.90 -23.10 10.05
N MET A 350 11.01 -24.04 10.32
CA MET A 350 9.61 -23.99 9.90
C MET A 350 8.90 -22.76 10.49
N LEU A 351 9.06 -22.52 11.80
CA LEU A 351 8.49 -21.35 12.48
C LEU A 351 8.97 -20.06 11.81
N PHE A 352 10.28 -19.89 11.63
CA PHE A 352 10.81 -18.69 10.98
C PHE A 352 10.36 -18.55 9.52
N THR A 353 10.28 -19.65 8.77
CA THR A 353 9.78 -19.64 7.38
C THR A 353 8.40 -18.97 7.30
N TYR A 354 7.46 -19.39 8.15
CA TYR A 354 6.10 -18.85 8.15
C TYR A 354 5.99 -17.46 8.79
N SER A 355 6.79 -17.17 9.82
CA SER A 355 6.84 -15.83 10.42
C SER A 355 7.30 -14.76 9.43
N PHE A 356 8.31 -15.06 8.60
CA PHE A 356 8.86 -14.10 7.64
C PHE A 356 8.19 -14.13 6.26
N LEU A 357 7.29 -15.09 5.98
CA LEU A 357 6.69 -15.27 4.65
C LEU A 357 6.03 -14.00 4.10
N ARG A 358 5.41 -13.20 4.98
CA ARG A 358 4.78 -11.92 4.62
C ARG A 358 5.66 -10.69 4.85
N LEU A 359 6.65 -10.78 5.74
CA LEU A 359 7.51 -9.65 6.11
C LEU A 359 8.71 -9.51 5.15
N ASN A 360 9.43 -10.59 4.92
CA ASN A 360 10.58 -10.60 4.02
C ASN A 360 10.72 -11.96 3.35
N TYR A 361 10.37 -12.00 2.07
CA TYR A 361 10.36 -13.24 1.31
C TYR A 361 11.74 -13.88 1.18
N VAL A 362 12.82 -13.10 1.08
CA VAL A 362 14.18 -13.66 1.00
C VAL A 362 14.49 -14.45 2.26
N VAL A 363 14.25 -13.83 3.43
CA VAL A 363 14.48 -14.44 4.74
C VAL A 363 13.62 -15.71 4.90
N SER A 364 12.36 -15.65 4.47
CA SER A 364 11.49 -16.82 4.46
C SER A 364 12.06 -17.96 3.62
N VAL A 365 12.57 -17.70 2.41
CA VAL A 365 13.16 -18.74 1.53
C VAL A 365 14.48 -19.29 2.09
N ILE A 366 15.30 -18.44 2.72
CA ILE A 366 16.55 -18.86 3.40
C ILE A 366 16.26 -19.90 4.47
N PHE A 367 15.18 -19.75 5.24
CA PHE A 367 14.76 -20.74 6.23
C PHE A 367 13.95 -21.91 5.64
N MET A 368 13.17 -21.66 4.59
CA MET A 368 12.34 -22.67 3.94
C MET A 368 13.18 -23.78 3.32
N THR A 369 14.27 -23.41 2.64
CA THR A 369 15.13 -24.35 1.92
C THR A 369 15.74 -25.41 2.84
N PRO A 370 16.45 -25.07 3.93
CA PRO A 370 17.00 -26.06 4.87
C PRO A 370 15.89 -26.84 5.59
N PHE A 371 14.77 -26.19 5.95
CA PHE A 371 13.59 -26.87 6.50
C PHE A 371 13.11 -28.02 5.58
N VAL A 372 12.96 -27.74 4.29
CA VAL A 372 12.50 -28.72 3.30
C VAL A 372 13.54 -29.82 3.07
N LEU A 373 14.84 -29.47 3.04
CA LEU A 373 15.92 -30.45 2.89
C LEU A 373 15.97 -31.44 4.07
N ILE A 374 15.83 -30.93 5.29
CA ILE A 374 15.75 -31.77 6.49
C ILE A 374 14.53 -32.69 6.44
N ALA A 375 13.37 -32.17 6.01
CA ALA A 375 12.17 -32.98 5.83
C ALA A 375 12.38 -34.12 4.80
N PHE A 376 13.10 -33.86 3.70
CA PHE A 376 13.46 -34.91 2.74
C PHE A 376 14.47 -35.93 3.29
N ASN A 377 15.43 -35.50 4.11
CA ASN A 377 16.34 -36.41 4.81
C ASN A 377 15.57 -37.36 5.74
N PHE A 378 14.53 -36.89 6.44
CA PHE A 378 13.64 -37.76 7.23
C PHE A 378 12.83 -38.75 6.39
N LEU A 379 12.56 -38.42 5.12
CA LEU A 379 11.90 -39.32 4.16
C LEU A 379 12.87 -40.31 3.49
N GLY A 380 14.16 -40.28 3.86
CA GLY A 380 15.19 -41.20 3.36
C GLY A 380 15.78 -40.81 2.01
N VAL A 381 15.62 -39.56 1.57
CA VAL A 381 16.20 -39.06 0.33
C VAL A 381 17.62 -38.53 0.60
N GLU A 382 18.58 -38.86 -0.27
CA GLU A 382 19.96 -38.42 -0.13
C GLU A 382 20.09 -36.89 -0.27
N PHE A 383 20.58 -36.24 0.79
CA PHE A 383 20.54 -34.78 0.89
C PHE A 383 21.49 -34.07 -0.09
N ILE A 384 22.64 -34.66 -0.45
CA ILE A 384 23.63 -34.04 -1.33
C ILE A 384 23.03 -33.84 -2.73
N HIS A 385 22.51 -34.91 -3.32
CA HIS A 385 21.81 -34.86 -4.60
C HIS A 385 20.57 -33.96 -4.55
N THR A 386 19.83 -34.00 -3.44
CA THR A 386 18.64 -33.15 -3.24
C THR A 386 18.99 -31.66 -3.26
N VAL A 387 20.11 -31.24 -2.66
CA VAL A 387 20.57 -29.84 -2.66
C VAL A 387 20.98 -29.41 -4.07
N GLU A 388 21.75 -30.23 -4.78
CA GLU A 388 22.21 -29.94 -6.14
C GLU A 388 21.03 -29.78 -7.10
N GLU A 389 20.10 -30.74 -7.11
CA GLU A 389 18.87 -30.69 -7.90
C GLU A 389 18.07 -29.42 -7.58
N ARG A 390 18.01 -29.03 -6.29
CA ARG A 390 17.23 -27.87 -5.86
C ARG A 390 17.77 -26.57 -6.42
N VAL A 391 19.09 -26.42 -6.42
CA VAL A 391 19.77 -25.25 -6.96
C VAL A 391 19.60 -25.22 -8.48
N LEU A 392 19.91 -26.32 -9.17
CA LEU A 392 19.79 -26.45 -10.62
C LEU A 392 18.35 -26.14 -11.11
N ASP A 393 17.35 -26.77 -10.51
CA ASP A 393 15.94 -26.57 -10.87
C ASP A 393 15.48 -25.14 -10.62
N THR A 394 16.01 -24.51 -9.58
CA THR A 394 15.73 -23.10 -9.31
C THR A 394 16.33 -22.21 -10.39
N PHE A 395 17.56 -22.48 -10.85
CA PHE A 395 18.18 -21.75 -11.95
C PHE A 395 17.40 -21.91 -13.26
N ILE A 396 17.03 -23.14 -13.61
CA ILE A 396 16.24 -23.43 -14.82
C ILE A 396 14.88 -22.73 -14.77
N GLY A 397 14.14 -22.90 -13.66
CA GLY A 397 12.85 -22.25 -13.46
C GLY A 397 12.95 -20.73 -13.48
N SER A 398 14.01 -20.17 -12.88
CA SER A 398 14.31 -18.73 -12.90
C SER A 398 14.60 -18.21 -14.30
N ALA A 399 15.42 -18.92 -15.08
CA ALA A 399 15.76 -18.53 -16.45
C ALA A 399 14.52 -18.53 -17.36
N LEU A 400 13.70 -19.58 -17.29
CA LEU A 400 12.45 -19.68 -18.05
C LEU A 400 11.46 -18.58 -17.62
N ALA A 401 11.28 -18.39 -16.31
CA ALA A 401 10.36 -17.39 -15.78
C ALA A 401 10.76 -15.97 -16.18
N PHE A 402 12.03 -15.61 -15.96
CA PHE A 402 12.54 -14.29 -16.26
C PHE A 402 12.57 -14.03 -17.78
N GLY A 403 13.03 -14.98 -18.58
CA GLY A 403 13.03 -14.86 -20.05
C GLY A 403 11.62 -14.68 -20.62
N SER A 404 10.65 -15.41 -20.09
CA SER A 404 9.24 -15.28 -20.51
C SER A 404 8.66 -13.89 -20.24
N ALA A 405 9.10 -13.22 -19.17
CA ALA A 405 8.61 -11.90 -18.82
C ALA A 405 9.02 -10.82 -19.84
N PHE A 406 10.09 -11.06 -20.61
CA PHE A 406 10.49 -10.22 -21.74
C PHE A 406 9.80 -10.58 -23.05
N VAL A 407 9.69 -11.88 -23.35
CA VAL A 407 9.34 -12.37 -24.69
C VAL A 407 7.84 -12.58 -24.86
N ILE A 408 7.16 -13.11 -23.85
CA ILE A 408 5.78 -13.61 -23.97
C ILE A 408 4.80 -12.57 -23.41
N PHE A 409 4.13 -11.84 -24.31
CA PHE A 409 3.12 -10.81 -23.98
C PHE A 409 3.59 -9.83 -22.89
N PRO A 410 4.72 -9.11 -23.08
CA PRO A 410 5.19 -8.18 -22.08
C PRO A 410 4.12 -7.10 -21.83
N ASN A 411 3.82 -6.85 -20.55
CA ASN A 411 2.94 -5.77 -20.12
C ASN A 411 3.82 -4.75 -19.41
N TRP A 412 4.28 -3.74 -20.15
CA TRP A 412 5.15 -2.69 -19.61
C TRP A 412 4.30 -1.69 -18.83
N GLU A 413 4.81 -1.24 -17.69
CA GLU A 413 4.20 -0.17 -16.90
C GLU A 413 4.29 1.16 -17.64
N SER A 414 5.31 1.36 -18.49
CA SER A 414 5.43 2.52 -19.36
C SER A 414 4.19 2.77 -20.24
N ASP A 415 3.49 1.69 -20.62
CA ASP A 415 2.33 1.77 -21.50
C ASP A 415 1.05 2.11 -20.72
N GLN A 416 0.98 1.71 -19.45
CA GLN A 416 -0.16 1.97 -18.54
C GLN A 416 -0.04 3.30 -17.79
N LEU A 417 1.15 3.90 -17.81
CA LEU A 417 1.44 5.12 -17.08
C LEU A 417 0.57 6.31 -17.54
N ASN A 418 0.27 6.41 -18.84
CA ASN A 418 -0.59 7.46 -19.39
C ASN A 418 -2.01 7.41 -18.80
N GLU A 419 -2.55 6.21 -18.61
CA GLU A 419 -3.84 6.01 -17.97
C GLU A 419 -3.80 6.48 -16.50
N SER A 420 -2.73 6.13 -15.78
CA SER A 420 -2.52 6.56 -14.40
C SER A 420 -2.37 8.08 -14.26
N LEU A 421 -1.66 8.72 -15.21
CA LEU A 421 -1.52 10.18 -15.29
C LEU A 421 -2.88 10.86 -15.53
N SER A 422 -3.69 10.31 -16.46
CA SER A 422 -5.04 10.85 -16.73
C SER A 422 -5.96 10.71 -15.51
N LYS A 423 -6.00 9.52 -14.90
CA LYS A 423 -6.83 9.25 -13.72
C LYS A 423 -6.50 10.18 -12.55
N VAL A 424 -5.22 10.40 -12.24
CA VAL A 424 -4.86 11.26 -11.12
C VAL A 424 -5.25 12.73 -11.35
N ILE A 425 -5.15 13.24 -12.58
CA ILE A 425 -5.61 14.59 -12.92
C ILE A 425 -7.12 14.69 -12.81
N LEU A 426 -7.86 13.70 -13.31
CA LEU A 426 -9.31 13.65 -13.20
C LEU A 426 -9.76 13.62 -11.72
N SER A 427 -9.09 12.83 -10.88
CA SER A 427 -9.36 12.79 -9.44
C SER A 427 -9.07 14.15 -8.78
N ASN A 428 -7.95 14.81 -9.10
CA ASN A 428 -7.66 16.15 -8.57
C ASN A 428 -8.67 17.20 -9.04
N GLN A 429 -9.13 17.10 -10.29
CA GLN A 429 -10.16 17.97 -10.83
C GLN A 429 -11.48 17.79 -10.07
N ASN A 430 -11.92 16.55 -9.85
CA ASN A 430 -13.13 16.25 -9.07
C ASN A 430 -12.99 16.73 -7.63
N TYR A 431 -11.82 16.55 -7.02
CA TYR A 431 -11.56 17.01 -5.67
C TYR A 431 -11.62 18.53 -5.56
N LEU A 432 -10.92 19.25 -6.44
CA LEU A 432 -10.96 20.71 -6.50
C LEU A 432 -12.39 21.23 -6.71
N LYS A 433 -13.17 20.57 -7.58
CA LYS A 433 -14.57 20.93 -7.83
C LYS A 433 -15.41 20.94 -6.55
N THR A 434 -15.29 19.93 -5.70
CA THR A 434 -16.03 19.89 -4.41
C THR A 434 -15.67 21.06 -3.49
N VAL A 435 -14.40 21.48 -3.50
CA VAL A 435 -13.90 22.63 -2.73
C VAL A 435 -14.40 23.95 -3.32
N THR A 436 -14.37 24.09 -4.65
CA THR A 436 -14.87 25.27 -5.36
C THR A 436 -16.38 25.45 -5.19
N GLU A 437 -17.17 24.38 -5.23
CA GLU A 437 -18.62 24.42 -4.96
C GLU A 437 -18.90 24.99 -3.57
N ARG A 438 -18.10 24.60 -2.57
CA ARG A 438 -18.19 25.15 -1.22
C ARG A 438 -17.77 26.62 -1.16
N LEU A 439 -16.73 27.03 -1.89
CA LEU A 439 -16.36 28.45 -2.04
C LEU A 439 -17.44 29.29 -2.73
N ASN A 440 -18.28 28.68 -3.57
CA ASN A 440 -19.47 29.31 -4.17
C ASN A 440 -20.67 29.40 -3.19
N GLY A 441 -20.52 28.96 -1.93
CA GLY A 441 -21.58 29.01 -0.93
C GLY A 441 -22.52 27.81 -0.92
N LEU A 442 -22.26 26.79 -1.74
CA LEU A 442 -23.04 25.54 -1.70
C LEU A 442 -22.71 24.76 -0.41
N PRO A 443 -23.67 23.98 0.14
CA PRO A 443 -23.38 23.07 1.22
C PRO A 443 -22.37 22.00 0.76
N LEU A 444 -21.29 21.81 1.50
CA LEU A 444 -20.33 20.75 1.20
C LEU A 444 -20.97 19.40 1.55
N ASN A 445 -21.17 18.55 0.55
CA ASN A 445 -21.49 17.15 0.80
C ASN A 445 -20.23 16.44 1.33
N MET A 446 -20.20 16.20 2.64
CA MET A 446 -19.03 15.65 3.32
C MET A 446 -18.62 14.28 2.79
N VAL A 447 -19.58 13.48 2.30
CA VAL A 447 -19.30 12.17 1.69
C VAL A 447 -18.60 12.31 0.36
N GLU A 448 -19.13 13.15 -0.54
CA GLU A 448 -18.55 13.36 -1.86
C GLU A 448 -17.16 13.99 -1.76
N TYR A 449 -16.98 14.95 -0.83
CA TYR A 449 -15.68 15.51 -0.50
C TYR A 449 -14.68 14.44 -0.04
N LYS A 450 -15.06 13.61 0.95
CA LYS A 450 -14.19 12.55 1.47
C LYS A 450 -13.89 11.48 0.42
N LEU A 451 -14.83 11.18 -0.47
CA LEU A 451 -14.65 10.21 -1.56
C LEU A 451 -13.71 10.76 -2.64
N ALA A 452 -13.94 11.97 -3.13
CA ALA A 452 -13.06 12.61 -4.12
C ALA A 452 -11.62 12.75 -3.60
N ARG A 453 -11.46 13.08 -2.32
CA ARG A 453 -10.14 13.10 -1.66
C ARG A 453 -9.49 11.73 -1.60
N LYS A 454 -10.25 10.69 -1.24
CA LYS A 454 -9.76 9.30 -1.26
C LYS A 454 -9.27 8.93 -2.66
N ASP A 455 -10.05 9.24 -3.69
CA ASP A 455 -9.70 8.91 -5.07
C ASP A 455 -8.40 9.60 -5.52
N VAL A 456 -8.16 10.84 -5.08
CA VAL A 456 -6.87 11.52 -5.30
C VAL A 456 -5.72 10.76 -4.66
N TYR A 457 -5.84 10.32 -3.41
CA TYR A 457 -4.75 9.58 -2.74
C TYR A 457 -4.54 8.19 -3.32
N VAL A 458 -5.60 7.49 -3.70
CA VAL A 458 -5.52 6.18 -4.37
C VAL A 458 -4.85 6.33 -5.73
N GLU A 459 -5.31 7.24 -6.58
CA GLU A 459 -4.74 7.40 -7.93
C GLU A 459 -3.33 8.00 -7.92
N SER A 460 -3.02 8.90 -6.97
CA SER A 460 -1.65 9.37 -6.76
C SER A 460 -0.74 8.23 -6.33
N GLY A 461 -1.25 7.32 -5.49
CA GLY A 461 -0.51 6.16 -5.05
C GLY A 461 -0.29 5.15 -6.16
N ASN A 462 -1.31 4.89 -6.98
CA ASN A 462 -1.24 4.05 -8.17
C ASN A 462 -0.20 4.58 -9.16
N LEU A 463 -0.21 5.89 -9.44
CA LEU A 463 0.75 6.54 -10.32
C LEU A 463 2.18 6.40 -9.79
N SER A 464 2.39 6.66 -8.49
CA SER A 464 3.71 6.59 -7.87
C SER A 464 4.25 5.15 -7.89
N ALA A 465 3.39 4.17 -7.58
CA ALA A 465 3.76 2.75 -7.65
C ALA A 465 4.03 2.31 -9.10
N ALA A 466 3.25 2.78 -10.09
CA ALA A 466 3.49 2.51 -11.50
C ALA A 466 4.83 3.11 -11.96
N PHE A 467 5.15 4.32 -11.50
CA PHE A 467 6.42 4.97 -11.76
C PHE A 467 7.62 4.22 -11.16
N GLU A 468 7.54 3.79 -9.90
CA GLU A 468 8.58 2.97 -9.27
C GLU A 468 8.78 1.64 -10.00
N ARG A 469 7.67 0.99 -10.41
CA ARG A 469 7.75 -0.25 -11.20
C ARG A 469 8.41 0.01 -12.55
N MET A 470 8.07 1.10 -13.25
CA MET A 470 8.71 1.49 -14.51
C MET A 470 10.22 1.69 -14.35
N ILE A 471 10.72 2.30 -13.27
CA ILE A 471 12.17 2.48 -13.03
C ILE A 471 12.90 1.12 -12.91
N SER A 472 12.22 0.07 -12.48
CA SER A 472 12.82 -1.27 -12.37
C SER A 472 12.85 -2.07 -13.70
N GLU A 473 12.15 -1.58 -14.73
CA GLU A 473 12.12 -2.12 -16.10
C GLU A 473 13.46 -1.88 -16.83
N PRO A 474 13.71 -2.54 -17.97
CA PRO A 474 14.90 -2.28 -18.77
C PRO A 474 15.01 -0.81 -19.20
N LYS A 475 16.24 -0.28 -19.31
CA LYS A 475 16.49 1.14 -19.67
C LYS A 475 15.77 1.59 -20.95
N SER A 476 15.59 0.70 -21.92
CA SER A 476 14.87 0.98 -23.17
C SER A 476 13.36 1.24 -23.00
N LYS A 477 12.78 0.89 -21.84
CA LYS A 477 11.37 1.07 -21.52
C LYS A 477 11.11 2.19 -20.49
N GLN A 478 12.16 2.68 -19.82
CA GLN A 478 12.11 3.81 -18.89
C GLN A 478 11.95 5.15 -19.63
N LYS A 479 10.76 5.42 -20.16
CA LYS A 479 10.48 6.65 -20.92
C LYS A 479 10.22 7.84 -19.97
N HIS A 480 10.76 9.02 -20.30
CA HIS A 480 10.47 10.30 -19.64
C HIS A 480 10.59 10.30 -18.09
N THR A 481 11.52 9.52 -17.53
CA THR A 481 11.59 9.30 -16.07
C THR A 481 11.68 10.59 -15.26
N GLN A 482 12.46 11.59 -15.72
CA GLN A 482 12.60 12.86 -15.03
C GLN A 482 11.30 13.67 -15.02
N ASP A 483 10.58 13.71 -16.14
CA ASP A 483 9.34 14.48 -16.28
C ASP A 483 8.21 13.85 -15.48
N ILE A 484 8.12 12.52 -15.48
CA ILE A 484 7.14 11.79 -14.67
C ILE A 484 7.44 11.98 -13.19
N HIS A 485 8.71 11.92 -12.77
CA HIS A 485 9.08 12.21 -11.39
C HIS A 485 8.64 13.61 -10.96
N LYS A 486 8.95 14.63 -11.79
CA LYS A 486 8.49 16.01 -11.55
C LYS A 486 6.98 16.07 -11.46
N PHE A 487 6.26 15.39 -12.35
CA PHE A 487 4.81 15.33 -12.34
C PHE A 487 4.26 14.72 -11.04
N VAL A 488 4.82 13.61 -10.56
CA VAL A 488 4.42 12.97 -9.30
C VAL A 488 4.54 13.94 -8.12
N VAL A 489 5.67 14.68 -8.06
CA VAL A 489 5.90 15.70 -7.02
C VAL A 489 4.88 16.85 -7.16
N LEU A 490 4.73 17.42 -8.36
CA LEU A 490 3.78 18.50 -8.65
C LEU A 490 2.33 18.09 -8.30
N ASN A 491 1.94 16.86 -8.61
CA ASN A 491 0.64 16.31 -8.27
C ASN A 491 0.44 16.23 -6.75
N HIS A 492 1.43 15.75 -6.00
CA HIS A 492 1.37 15.75 -4.54
C HIS A 492 1.22 17.17 -3.96
N MET A 493 1.94 18.15 -4.52
CA MET A 493 1.81 19.55 -4.12
C MET A 493 0.41 20.10 -4.41
N LEU A 494 -0.14 19.80 -5.59
CA LEU A 494 -1.50 20.18 -5.97
C LEU A 494 -2.54 19.58 -5.01
N SER A 495 -2.50 18.28 -4.77
CA SER A 495 -3.44 17.60 -3.87
C SER A 495 -3.36 18.15 -2.44
N SER A 496 -2.15 18.43 -1.97
CA SER A 496 -1.92 19.05 -0.66
C SER A 496 -2.46 20.48 -0.59
N ALA A 497 -2.29 21.27 -1.65
CA ALA A 497 -2.83 22.63 -1.73
C ALA A 497 -4.37 22.64 -1.74
N ILE A 498 -5.01 21.75 -2.50
CA ILE A 498 -6.48 21.59 -2.49
C ILE A 498 -6.96 21.24 -1.08
N ALA A 499 -6.27 20.32 -0.41
CA ALA A 499 -6.60 19.90 0.94
C ALA A 499 -6.40 21.03 1.98
N ALA A 500 -5.35 21.84 1.84
CA ALA A 500 -5.12 23.02 2.66
C ALA A 500 -6.22 24.09 2.46
N ILE A 501 -6.69 24.30 1.23
CA ILE A 501 -7.84 25.18 0.97
C ILE A 501 -9.07 24.62 1.70
N ALA A 502 -9.36 23.33 1.53
CA ALA A 502 -10.51 22.69 2.15
C ALA A 502 -10.52 22.79 3.68
N ALA A 503 -9.36 22.61 4.33
CA ALA A 503 -9.23 22.68 5.78
C ALA A 503 -9.40 24.11 6.34
N ASN A 504 -9.14 25.13 5.53
CA ASN A 504 -9.29 26.54 5.91
C ASN A 504 -10.60 27.16 5.38
N LEU A 505 -11.53 26.33 4.89
CA LEU A 505 -12.84 26.81 4.47
C LEU A 505 -13.61 27.30 5.71
N PRO A 506 -14.06 28.56 5.71
CA PRO A 506 -14.80 29.09 6.85
C PRO A 506 -16.19 28.44 6.97
N ASP A 507 -16.71 28.44 8.20
CA ASP A 507 -17.97 27.79 8.54
C ASP A 507 -19.17 28.45 7.85
N LYS A 508 -20.31 27.72 7.75
CA LYS A 508 -21.54 27.94 6.94
C LYS A 508 -22.02 29.37 6.58
N ASN A 509 -21.54 30.44 7.19
CA ASN A 509 -22.07 31.82 7.09
C ASN A 509 -21.08 32.90 6.62
N SER A 510 -19.86 32.57 6.21
CA SER A 510 -18.90 33.57 5.73
C SER A 510 -18.97 33.76 4.20
N ILE A 511 -19.10 35.03 3.83
CA ILE A 511 -19.20 35.59 2.48
C ILE A 511 -18.17 34.98 1.51
N SER A 512 -18.57 34.83 0.25
CA SER A 512 -17.73 34.40 -0.86
C SER A 512 -16.35 35.05 -0.80
N LEU A 513 -15.29 34.26 -0.99
CA LEU A 513 -13.91 34.76 -1.10
C LEU A 513 -13.60 34.93 -2.59
N PRO A 514 -13.99 36.05 -3.24
CA PRO A 514 -14.00 36.18 -4.70
C PRO A 514 -12.62 35.97 -5.33
N VAL A 515 -11.55 36.35 -4.64
CA VAL A 515 -10.16 36.13 -5.10
C VAL A 515 -9.82 34.65 -5.11
N GLN A 516 -10.11 33.93 -4.01
CA GLN A 516 -9.81 32.50 -3.88
C GLN A 516 -10.68 31.68 -4.83
N LEU A 517 -11.93 32.07 -5.00
CA LEU A 517 -12.84 31.46 -5.96
C LEU A 517 -12.36 31.67 -7.41
N LYS A 518 -11.88 32.87 -7.76
CA LYS A 518 -11.32 33.15 -9.09
C LYS A 518 -10.09 32.30 -9.37
N LEU A 519 -9.19 32.16 -8.39
CA LEU A 519 -7.99 31.32 -8.50
C LEU A 519 -8.36 29.83 -8.61
N ALA A 520 -9.33 29.35 -7.81
CA ALA A 520 -9.83 27.98 -7.87
C ALA A 520 -10.45 27.65 -9.23
N ARG A 521 -11.32 28.54 -9.77
CA ARG A 521 -11.89 28.38 -11.12
C ARG A 521 -10.82 28.38 -12.22
N HIS A 522 -9.80 29.22 -12.09
CA HIS A 522 -8.69 29.23 -13.04
C HIS A 522 -7.91 27.90 -13.02
N ALA A 523 -7.63 27.37 -11.83
CA ALA A 523 -7.01 26.06 -11.66
C ALA A 523 -7.86 24.92 -12.23
N GLU A 524 -9.19 24.96 -12.07
CA GLU A 524 -10.11 23.99 -12.69
C GLU A 524 -10.03 24.00 -14.22
N ILE A 525 -9.94 25.18 -14.83
CA ILE A 525 -9.80 25.31 -16.29
C ILE A 525 -8.48 24.67 -16.75
N ILE A 526 -7.36 24.98 -16.09
CA ILE A 526 -6.04 24.39 -16.42
C ILE A 526 -6.08 22.87 -16.27
N LEU A 527 -6.67 22.34 -15.19
CA LEU A 527 -6.78 20.89 -14.98
C LEU A 527 -7.66 20.23 -16.05
N LYS A 528 -8.75 20.88 -16.45
CA LYS A 528 -9.63 20.39 -17.53
C LYS A 528 -8.91 20.35 -18.88
N GLU A 529 -8.14 21.38 -19.21
CA GLU A 529 -7.33 21.41 -20.42
C GLU A 529 -6.22 20.33 -20.40
N THR A 530 -5.58 20.16 -19.26
CA THR A 530 -4.54 19.13 -19.05
C THR A 530 -5.12 17.73 -19.20
N SER A 531 -6.28 17.46 -18.58
CA SER A 531 -7.03 16.20 -18.72
C SER A 531 -7.38 15.93 -20.19
N LYS A 532 -7.86 16.94 -20.94
CA LYS A 532 -8.16 16.81 -22.37
C LYS A 532 -6.92 16.43 -23.18
N LYS A 533 -5.78 17.09 -22.94
CA LYS A 533 -4.51 16.78 -23.62
C LYS A 533 -4.03 15.36 -23.31
N LEU A 534 -4.14 14.93 -22.05
CA LEU A 534 -3.78 13.57 -21.62
C LEU A 534 -4.69 12.50 -22.23
N ASN A 535 -6.00 12.73 -22.27
CA ASN A 535 -6.94 11.78 -22.89
C ASN A 535 -6.69 11.58 -24.38
N ILE A 536 -6.28 12.63 -25.10
CA ILE A 536 -5.86 12.52 -26.50
C ILE A 536 -4.61 11.65 -26.61
N LEU A 537 -3.62 11.83 -25.72
CA LEU A 537 -2.42 10.99 -25.68
C LEU A 537 -2.75 9.52 -25.33
N THR A 538 -3.68 9.30 -24.40
CA THR A 538 -4.13 7.96 -24.02
C THR A 538 -4.82 7.27 -25.20
N ALA A 539 -5.76 7.94 -25.88
CA ALA A 539 -6.47 7.40 -27.04
C ALA A 539 -5.53 7.05 -28.21
N VAL A 540 -4.51 7.88 -28.44
CA VAL A 540 -3.45 7.60 -29.43
C VAL A 540 -2.61 6.38 -29.02
N SER A 541 -2.32 6.21 -27.72
CA SER A 541 -1.54 5.07 -27.21
C SER A 541 -2.32 3.76 -27.13
N THR A 542 -3.65 3.79 -26.94
CA THR A 542 -4.51 2.60 -26.85
C THR A 542 -5.04 2.13 -28.21
N GLY A 543 -4.79 2.88 -29.29
CA GLY A 543 -5.30 2.59 -30.62
C GLY A 543 -6.82 2.84 -30.76
N GLU A 544 -7.41 3.59 -29.82
CA GLU A 544 -8.82 4.00 -29.87
C GLU A 544 -8.94 5.29 -30.70
N THR A 545 -8.70 5.20 -32.01
CA THR A 545 -9.06 6.28 -32.94
C THR A 545 -10.56 6.22 -33.19
N GLY A 546 -11.34 6.83 -32.29
CA GLY A 546 -12.79 6.88 -32.40
C GLY A 546 -13.45 7.54 -31.19
N VAL A 547 -13.10 8.78 -30.89
CA VAL A 547 -13.93 9.62 -30.01
C VAL A 547 -14.38 10.82 -30.83
N GLU A 548 -15.60 10.73 -31.37
CA GLU A 548 -16.33 11.89 -31.85
C GLU A 548 -16.36 12.94 -30.74
N THR A 549 -15.82 14.12 -31.04
CA THR A 549 -16.06 15.33 -30.26
C THR A 549 -17.57 15.59 -30.22
N PRO A 550 -18.20 15.80 -29.05
CA PRO A 550 -19.55 16.31 -29.02
C PRO A 550 -19.55 17.72 -29.61
N ASN A 551 -20.15 17.88 -30.78
CA ASN A 551 -20.47 19.16 -31.39
C ASN A 551 -21.44 19.90 -30.46
N ASN A 552 -20.94 20.85 -29.67
CA ASN A 552 -21.77 21.88 -29.05
C ASN A 552 -21.85 23.08 -30.01
N GLN A 553 -22.69 22.95 -31.03
CA GLN A 553 -23.27 24.08 -31.75
C GLN A 553 -24.76 23.77 -32.02
N GLN A 554 -25.62 24.77 -31.80
CA GLN A 554 -27.09 24.81 -32.02
C GLN A 554 -27.90 24.16 -30.87
N ASN A 555 -28.83 24.81 -30.16
CA ASN A 555 -29.65 25.98 -30.43
C ASN A 555 -29.93 26.79 -29.14
N LEU A 556 -29.50 28.04 -29.12
CA LEU A 556 -30.23 29.12 -28.45
C LEU A 556 -31.31 29.55 -29.44
N ASN A 557 -32.56 29.15 -29.22
CA ASN A 557 -33.70 29.84 -29.82
C ASN A 557 -34.65 30.29 -28.73
N VAL A 558 -34.59 31.60 -28.53
CA VAL A 558 -35.58 32.46 -27.90
C VAL A 558 -36.92 32.27 -28.60
N ASN A 559 -37.99 32.11 -27.82
CA ASN A 559 -39.37 32.54 -28.13
C ASN A 559 -40.04 32.72 -26.75
N ASN A 560 -40.17 33.94 -26.23
CA ASN A 560 -41.28 34.87 -26.45
C ASN A 560 -42.66 34.19 -26.41
N THR A 561 -43.24 34.14 -25.21
CA THR A 561 -44.55 34.70 -24.81
C THR A 561 -44.70 34.60 -23.30
#